data_AF-A0A382WU97-F1
#
_entry.id   AF-A0A382WU97-F1
#
_cell.length_a   1.000
_cell.length_b   1.000
_cell.length_c   1.000
_cell.angle_alpha   90.00
_cell.angle_beta   90.00
_cell.angle_gamma   90.00
#
_symmetry.space_group_name_H-M   'P 1'
#
loop_
_entity.id
_entity.type
_entity.pdbx_description
1 polymer ?
#
loop_
_entity_poly.entity_id
_entity_poly.type
_entity_poly.pdbx_seq_one_letter_code
_entity_poly.pdbx_strand_id
1 'polypeptide(L)'
;VPEEPGLGVEMDEDAIETYRVDKADHALPRRMIKVNRPSGLNVYFANTKQKWVFFGNGNMPVDEWGSSTEYLDDDRSKSFEELFARAEVAPVVTRQ
;
A
#
# COMPACT_ATOMS: atom_id res chain seq x y z
N VAL A 1 1.30 -27.98 3.82
CA VAL A 1 2.18 -27.22 4.74
C VAL A 1 3.48 -28.02 4.84
N PRO A 2 4.67 -27.39 4.78
CA PRO A 2 5.93 -28.12 4.90
C PRO A 2 6.00 -28.91 6.21
N GLU A 3 6.67 -30.06 6.19
CA GLU A 3 6.79 -30.96 7.35
C GLU A 3 8.01 -30.64 8.22
N GLU A 4 8.99 -29.91 7.67
CA GLU A 4 10.21 -29.54 8.36
C GLU A 4 10.05 -28.28 9.24
N PRO A 5 10.88 -28.10 10.29
CA PRO A 5 10.82 -26.95 11.18
C PRO A 5 11.02 -25.60 10.47
N GLY A 6 10.53 -24.53 11.11
CA GLY A 6 10.71 -23.16 10.61
C GLY A 6 9.80 -22.85 9.42
N LEU A 7 10.34 -22.15 8.42
CA LEU A 7 9.62 -21.88 7.17
C LEU A 7 9.55 -23.12 6.26
N GLY A 8 10.32 -24.18 6.57
CA GLY A 8 10.36 -25.43 5.79
C GLY A 8 10.88 -25.25 4.36
N VAL A 9 11.83 -24.32 4.17
CA VAL A 9 12.46 -24.01 2.89
C VAL A 9 13.95 -23.83 3.09
N GLU A 10 14.73 -24.27 2.11
CA GLU A 10 16.18 -24.02 2.02
C GLU A 10 16.44 -22.84 1.06
N MET A 11 17.49 -22.06 1.32
CA MET A 11 17.85 -20.94 0.45
C MET A 11 18.61 -21.42 -0.79
N ASP A 12 18.32 -20.82 -1.93
CA ASP A 12 19.06 -21.02 -3.18
C ASP A 12 20.20 -20.01 -3.25
N GLU A 13 21.42 -20.45 -2.91
CA GLU A 13 22.62 -19.60 -2.87
C GLU A 13 23.01 -19.06 -4.25
N ASP A 14 22.79 -19.84 -5.31
CA ASP A 14 23.07 -19.42 -6.69
C ASP A 14 22.11 -18.30 -7.13
N ALA A 15 20.83 -18.40 -6.73
CA ALA A 15 19.86 -17.34 -6.93
C ALA A 15 20.22 -16.08 -6.13
N ILE A 16 20.62 -16.23 -4.86
CA ILE A 16 21.04 -15.09 -4.03
C ILE A 16 22.19 -14.34 -4.70
N GLU A 17 23.20 -15.04 -5.19
CA GLU A 17 24.34 -14.41 -5.86
C GLU A 17 23.93 -13.76 -7.19
N THR A 18 23.08 -14.43 -7.98
CA THR A 18 22.56 -13.90 -9.25
C THR A 18 21.80 -12.58 -9.06
N TYR A 19 21.03 -12.45 -7.98
CA TYR A 19 20.19 -11.27 -7.71
C TYR A 19 20.81 -10.28 -6.72
N ARG A 20 22.07 -10.49 -6.29
CA ARG A 20 22.75 -9.61 -5.35
C ARG A 20 23.00 -8.23 -5.99
N VAL A 21 22.64 -7.19 -5.25
CA VAL A 21 22.90 -5.78 -5.63
C VAL A 21 23.36 -5.00 -4.40
N ASP A 22 24.29 -4.05 -4.58
CA ASP A 22 24.75 -3.17 -3.49
C ASP A 22 23.60 -2.32 -2.93
N LYS A 23 22.70 -1.90 -3.81
CA LYS A 23 21.48 -1.17 -3.47
C LYS A 23 20.36 -1.57 -4.41
N ALA A 24 19.29 -2.12 -3.86
CA ALA A 24 18.09 -2.42 -4.61
C ALA A 24 17.38 -1.15 -5.07
N ASP A 25 16.89 -1.17 -6.31
CA ASP A 25 15.98 -0.15 -6.80
C ASP A 25 14.59 -0.39 -6.22
N HIS A 26 14.14 0.56 -5.40
CA HIS A 26 12.79 0.55 -4.81
C HIS A 26 11.91 1.62 -5.43
N ALA A 27 12.26 2.14 -6.61
CA ALA A 27 11.41 3.06 -7.35
C ALA A 27 10.06 2.38 -7.65
N LEU A 28 9.01 2.92 -7.06
CA LEU A 28 7.65 2.52 -7.35
C LEU A 28 7.05 3.50 -8.36
N PRO A 29 6.19 3.02 -9.29
CA PRO A 29 5.38 3.93 -10.07
C PRO A 29 4.55 4.81 -9.14
N ARG A 30 4.32 6.06 -9.55
CA ARG A 30 3.45 6.96 -8.79
C ARG A 30 2.04 6.38 -8.76
N ARG A 31 1.55 6.10 -7.56
CA ARG A 31 0.23 5.52 -7.32
C ARG A 31 -0.28 5.90 -5.94
N MET A 32 -1.59 5.85 -5.78
CA MET A 32 -2.26 6.03 -4.49
C MET A 32 -2.85 4.71 -4.01
N ILE A 33 -3.16 4.66 -2.72
CA ILE A 33 -3.92 3.56 -2.12
C ILE A 33 -5.28 4.11 -1.73
N LYS A 34 -6.35 3.45 -2.17
CA LYS A 34 -7.71 3.76 -1.75
C LYS A 34 -8.26 2.60 -0.93
N VAL A 35 -8.69 2.91 0.29
CA VAL A 35 -9.45 1.99 1.14
C VAL A 35 -10.92 2.35 1.02
N ASN A 36 -11.71 1.42 0.48
CA ASN A 36 -13.16 1.51 0.37
C ASN A 36 -13.80 0.88 1.61
N ARG A 37 -14.78 1.56 2.21
CA ARG A 37 -15.58 1.03 3.32
C ARG A 37 -16.99 0.65 2.85
N PRO A 38 -17.62 -0.34 3.49
CA PRO A 38 -19.00 -0.74 3.18
C PRO A 38 -20.01 0.41 3.35
N SER A 39 -19.69 1.42 4.18
CA SER A 39 -20.50 2.62 4.37
C SER A 39 -20.46 3.62 3.20
N GLY A 40 -19.68 3.34 2.14
CA GLY A 40 -19.39 4.28 1.05
C GLY A 40 -18.30 5.30 1.36
N LEU A 41 -17.63 5.20 2.52
CA LEU A 41 -16.49 6.04 2.88
C LEU A 41 -15.23 5.56 2.14
N ASN A 42 -14.46 6.48 1.58
CA ASN A 42 -13.18 6.17 0.95
C ASN A 42 -12.05 6.95 1.63
N VAL A 43 -10.91 6.31 1.83
CA VAL A 43 -9.71 6.95 2.33
C VAL A 43 -8.56 6.75 1.35
N TYR A 44 -7.97 7.86 0.91
CA TYR A 44 -6.90 7.89 -0.08
C TYR A 44 -5.58 8.25 0.61
N PHE A 45 -4.55 7.48 0.31
CA PHE A 45 -3.20 7.64 0.85
C PHE A 45 -2.20 7.80 -0.28
N ALA A 46 -1.22 8.69 -0.10
CA ALA A 46 -0.12 8.88 -1.05
C ALA A 46 0.87 7.71 -1.04
N ASN A 47 0.98 6.98 0.08
CA ASN A 47 1.86 5.82 0.21
C ASN A 47 1.45 4.88 1.35
N THR A 48 2.06 3.69 1.37
CA THR A 48 1.81 2.65 2.37
C THR A 48 2.13 3.09 3.79
N LYS A 49 3.21 3.86 4.00
CA LYS A 49 3.59 4.36 5.34
C LYS A 49 2.48 5.23 5.93
N GLN A 50 1.92 6.14 5.14
CA GLN A 50 0.83 7.02 5.57
C GLN A 50 -0.41 6.23 5.98
N LYS A 51 -0.77 5.18 5.21
CA LYS A 51 -1.87 4.26 5.55
C LYS A 51 -1.65 3.60 6.91
N TRP A 52 -0.48 3.02 7.13
CA TRP A 52 -0.15 2.33 8.38
C TRP A 52 -0.18 3.27 9.58
N VAL A 53 0.39 4.48 9.46
CA VAL A 53 0.37 5.49 10.53
C VAL A 53 -1.06 5.93 10.83
N PHE A 54 -1.88 6.14 9.79
CA PHE A 54 -3.27 6.56 9.96
C PHE A 54 -4.09 5.56 10.77
N PHE A 55 -4.07 4.27 10.39
CA PHE A 55 -4.80 3.23 11.13
C PHE A 55 -4.14 2.87 12.46
N GLY A 56 -2.81 2.86 12.53
CA GLY A 56 -2.06 2.58 13.76
C GLY A 56 -2.32 3.61 14.87
N ASN A 57 -2.62 4.86 14.49
CA ASN A 57 -3.02 5.91 15.43
C ASN A 57 -4.51 5.83 15.84
N GLY A 58 -5.27 4.83 15.36
CA GLY A 58 -6.68 4.65 15.71
C GLY A 58 -7.62 5.68 15.07
N ASN A 59 -7.21 6.37 14.00
CA ASN A 59 -8.07 7.35 13.32
C ASN A 59 -9.31 6.71 12.70
N MET A 60 -9.24 5.42 12.37
CA MET A 60 -10.34 4.57 11.89
C MET A 60 -10.07 3.11 12.24
N PRO A 61 -11.10 2.23 12.23
CA PRO A 61 -10.92 0.79 12.37
C PRO A 61 -9.92 0.26 11.33
N VAL A 62 -9.01 -0.62 11.75
CA VAL A 62 -7.99 -1.20 10.86
C VAL A 62 -8.66 -2.00 9.75
N ASP A 63 -9.66 -2.80 10.10
CA ASP A 63 -10.43 -3.61 9.16
C ASP A 63 -11.92 -3.61 9.54
N GLU A 64 -12.77 -3.78 8.53
CA GLU A 64 -14.22 -3.86 8.66
C GLU A 64 -14.75 -4.76 7.54
N TRP A 65 -15.68 -5.65 7.86
CA TRP A 65 -16.24 -6.57 6.88
C TRP A 65 -16.79 -5.85 5.65
N GLY A 66 -16.39 -6.29 4.46
CA GLY A 66 -16.76 -5.66 3.20
C GLY A 66 -15.89 -4.47 2.79
N SER A 67 -14.84 -4.15 3.55
CA SER A 67 -13.81 -3.20 3.10
C SER A 67 -12.98 -3.80 1.96
N SER A 68 -12.51 -2.93 1.06
CA SER A 68 -11.56 -3.32 0.01
C SER A 68 -10.43 -2.31 -0.08
N THR A 69 -9.28 -2.73 -0.62
CA THR A 69 -8.17 -1.83 -0.92
C THR A 69 -7.80 -1.97 -2.39
N GLU A 70 -7.66 -0.85 -3.07
CA GLU A 70 -7.23 -0.80 -4.46
C GLU A 70 -6.07 0.19 -4.65
N TYR A 71 -5.28 -0.04 -5.69
CA TYR A 71 -4.30 0.92 -6.17
C TYR A 71 -4.93 1.80 -7.23
N LEU A 72 -4.62 3.09 -7.17
CA LEU A 72 -4.91 4.07 -8.22
C LEU A 72 -3.57 4.45 -8.85
N ASP A 73 -3.27 3.91 -10.02
CA ASP A 73 -2.07 4.29 -10.75
C ASP A 73 -2.20 5.70 -11.33
N ASP A 74 -1.09 6.43 -11.42
CA ASP A 74 -1.04 7.77 -12.00
C ASP A 74 -1.37 7.71 -13.51
N ASP A 75 -2.60 8.11 -13.85
CA ASP A 75 -3.10 8.20 -15.22
C ASP A 75 -2.74 9.54 -15.89
N ARG A 76 -1.94 10.38 -15.21
CA ARG A 76 -1.55 11.74 -15.60
C ARG A 76 -2.74 12.71 -15.70
N SER A 77 -3.89 12.37 -15.12
CA SER A 77 -5.04 13.25 -15.08
C SER A 77 -4.84 14.38 -14.06
N LYS A 78 -5.48 15.53 -14.35
CA LYS A 78 -5.53 16.64 -13.40
C LYS A 78 -6.21 16.24 -12.08
N SER A 79 -7.24 15.39 -12.16
CA SER A 79 -7.93 14.84 -10.99
C SER A 79 -7.02 13.99 -10.11
N PHE A 80 -6.15 13.17 -10.72
CA PHE A 80 -5.18 12.40 -9.97
C PHE A 80 -4.17 13.33 -9.30
N GLU A 81 -3.60 14.29 -10.04
CA GLU A 81 -2.61 15.23 -9.52
C GLU A 81 -3.15 16.01 -8.30
N GLU A 82 -4.37 16.56 -8.40
CA GLU A 82 -4.99 17.30 -7.31
C GLU A 82 -5.25 16.42 -6.08
N LEU A 83 -5.71 15.18 -6.29
CA LEU A 83 -5.95 14.24 -5.20
C LEU A 83 -4.65 13.77 -4.55
N PHE A 84 -3.62 13.51 -5.35
CA PHE A 84 -2.29 13.10 -4.91
C PHE A 84 -1.64 14.20 -4.07
N ALA A 85 -1.61 15.44 -4.57
CA ALA A 85 -1.03 16.58 -3.85
C ALA A 85 -1.70 16.81 -2.48
N ARG A 86 -3.03 16.62 -2.39
CA ARG A 86 -3.74 16.65 -1.10
C ARG A 86 -3.33 15.49 -0.20
N ALA A 87 -3.24 14.29 -0.75
CA ALA A 87 -2.85 13.09 -0.02
C ALA A 87 -1.39 13.13 0.46
N GLU A 88 -0.50 13.87 -0.19
CA GLU A 88 0.88 14.07 0.27
C GLU A 88 0.93 14.86 1.60
N VAL A 89 -0.04 15.74 1.84
CA VAL A 89 -0.15 16.48 3.10
C VAL A 89 -0.79 15.63 4.19
N ALA A 90 -1.92 14.99 3.90
CA ALA A 90 -2.66 14.14 4.84
C ALA A 90 -3.63 13.22 4.09
N PRO A 91 -4.05 12.08 4.68
CA PRO A 91 -5.04 11.20 4.05
C PRO A 91 -6.31 11.97 3.65
N VAL A 92 -6.81 11.71 2.45
CA VAL A 92 -8.03 12.34 1.94
C VAL A 92 -9.20 11.40 2.20
N VAL A 93 -10.24 11.90 2.87
CA VAL A 93 -11.47 11.14 3.13
C VAL A 93 -12.60 11.68 2.26
N THR A 94 -13.30 10.81 1.55
CA THR A 94 -14.49 11.15 0.76
C THR A 94 -15.64 10.19 1.07
N ARG A 95 -16.85 10.56 0.62
CA ARG A 95 -18.05 9.73 0.70
C ARG A 95 -18.71 9.72 -0.68
N GLN A 96 -19.06 8.52 -1.16
CA GLN A 96 -19.90 8.35 -2.35
C GLN A 96 -21.37 8.66 -2.04
#